data_AF-A0A3D3LRH9-F1
#
_entry.id   AF-A0A3D3LRH9-F1
#
_cell.length_a   1.000
_cell.length_b   1.000
_cell.length_c   1.000
_cell.angle_alpha   90.00
_cell.angle_beta   90.00
_cell.angle_gamma   90.00
#
_symmetry.space_group_name_H-M   'P 1'
#
loop_
_entity.id
_entity.type
_entity.pdbx_description
1 polymer ?
#
loop_
_entity_poly.entity_id
_entity_poly.type
_entity_poly.pdbx_seq_one_letter_code
_entity_poly.pdbx_strand_id
1 'polypeptide(L)'
;MVDPSKSMLAYERVVKLSSDFDLSFYSNLNFAKSLIQNRKFAQAENVLNDLNSKYRDYPEYKQLAELELANNLNAQDKSNAALLKYYEVILKYPNSKASSDAYFYIAEYYEKEKNDYLNALVNYNKVVQESSFSDYITTAIRKSALLDKYFTLQAQINGTDKINIPLENQLLEKYRLIFDEERGIDPKREGEIRDGEDPNRRGEDPSGDPKGGGFKSSLIDSMDTKDNRREKLNEDGSIDGENTVNEKNGKEIPNDTLDKNNENKLDEAGLENEIRYNSLYEMAELFMYELNKPDSAENYLLIIKNEYNDANKTPKVLYTLATLYKSQKKDAQANAILNDIILLYPNSIFANESRKMLGIKEVELEKDEAEESFNTAVKTFNSKDYFNAVAQFNNVLSKYPNSSYIDNTLYSLGWIYENVYFNKDSTLYYYNKIIKDYSSSNFVPVVKPIVENYEQLPVTNDSLNFQKTDSVNVSSDTLKNQSDTEIKTEEKPGEESNKTEEKLSQEEIEELLKKEDEIVPDPK
;
A
#
# COMPACT_ATOMS: atom_id res chain seq x y z
N MET A 1 23.08 12.12 -19.35
CA MET A 1 22.48 11.42 -20.49
C MET A 1 23.51 11.29 -21.58
N VAL A 2 23.81 10.07 -22.03
CA VAL A 2 24.70 9.83 -23.17
C VAL A 2 23.90 10.10 -24.45
N ASP A 3 24.47 10.89 -25.37
CA ASP A 3 23.86 11.20 -26.66
C ASP A 3 23.68 9.90 -27.48
N PRO A 4 22.44 9.48 -27.80
CA PRO A 4 22.16 8.22 -28.50
C PRO A 4 22.87 8.11 -29.85
N SER A 5 23.11 9.24 -30.54
CA SER A 5 23.82 9.25 -31.82
C SER A 5 25.32 8.99 -31.64
N LYS A 6 25.91 9.46 -30.54
CA LYS A 6 27.33 9.20 -30.21
C LYS A 6 27.53 7.76 -29.75
N SER A 7 26.60 7.21 -28.96
CA SER A 7 26.61 5.79 -28.58
C SER A 7 26.54 4.88 -29.79
N MET A 8 25.62 5.17 -30.73
CA MET A 8 25.48 4.43 -31.99
C MET A 8 26.81 4.35 -32.77
N LEU A 9 27.52 5.48 -32.94
CA LEU A 9 28.81 5.52 -33.65
C LEU A 9 29.93 4.76 -32.91
N ALA A 10 29.91 4.76 -31.58
CA ALA A 10 30.90 4.03 -30.78
C ALA A 10 30.70 2.51 -30.93
N TYR A 11 29.46 2.03 -30.84
CA TYR A 11 29.15 0.62 -31.04
C TYR A 11 29.48 0.15 -32.45
N GLU A 12 29.16 0.95 -33.49
CA GLU A 12 29.51 0.63 -34.88
C GLU A 12 31.03 0.39 -35.06
N ARG A 13 31.87 1.19 -34.38
CA ARG A 13 33.33 1.01 -34.42
C ARG A 13 33.77 -0.28 -33.75
N VAL A 14 33.21 -0.65 -32.59
CA VAL A 14 33.55 -1.90 -31.90
C VAL A 14 33.15 -3.12 -32.72
N VAL A 15 31.96 -3.08 -33.34
CA VAL A 15 31.49 -4.13 -34.25
C VAL A 15 32.45 -4.36 -35.42
N LYS A 16 33.01 -3.29 -36.00
CA LYS A 16 33.96 -3.39 -37.12
C LYS A 16 35.36 -3.88 -36.74
N LEU A 17 35.73 -3.81 -35.45
CA LEU A 17 37.11 -4.01 -35.00
C LEU A 17 37.30 -5.22 -34.07
N SER A 18 36.22 -5.83 -33.58
CA SER A 18 36.26 -6.96 -32.64
C SER A 18 36.05 -8.32 -33.34
N SER A 19 36.86 -9.31 -32.95
CA SER A 19 36.66 -10.74 -33.28
C SER A 19 36.16 -11.57 -32.08
N ASP A 20 35.94 -10.94 -30.93
CA ASP A 20 35.47 -11.61 -29.73
C ASP A 20 33.96 -11.90 -29.86
N PHE A 21 33.58 -13.15 -29.61
CA PHE A 21 32.24 -13.69 -29.86
C PHE A 21 31.17 -12.98 -29.02
N ASP A 22 31.43 -12.81 -27.72
CA ASP A 22 30.52 -12.20 -26.74
C ASP A 22 30.47 -10.68 -26.96
N LEU A 23 31.64 -10.06 -27.13
CA LEU A 23 31.74 -8.63 -27.37
C LEU A 23 31.04 -8.22 -28.67
N SER A 24 31.13 -9.05 -29.71
CA SER A 24 30.43 -8.83 -30.99
C SER A 24 28.92 -8.86 -30.79
N PHE A 25 28.40 -9.79 -29.99
CA PHE A 25 26.97 -9.86 -29.69
C PHE A 25 26.49 -8.60 -28.97
N TYR A 26 27.08 -8.29 -27.81
CA TYR A 26 26.63 -7.16 -26.99
C TYR A 26 26.83 -5.81 -27.67
N SER A 27 27.86 -5.66 -28.50
CA SER A 27 28.05 -4.42 -29.29
C SER A 27 26.96 -4.23 -30.33
N ASN A 28 26.58 -5.29 -31.04
CA ASN A 28 25.49 -5.25 -32.02
C ASN A 28 24.11 -5.10 -31.36
N LEU A 29 23.88 -5.74 -30.21
CA LEU A 29 22.65 -5.58 -29.44
C LEU A 29 22.49 -4.12 -28.99
N ASN A 30 23.53 -3.52 -28.42
CA ASN A 30 23.50 -2.12 -28.01
C ASN A 30 23.42 -1.15 -29.20
N PHE A 31 23.99 -1.51 -30.35
CA PHE A 31 23.79 -0.78 -31.60
C PHE A 31 22.32 -0.81 -32.04
N ALA A 32 21.66 -1.98 -32.00
CA ALA A 32 20.24 -2.11 -32.29
C ALA A 32 19.38 -1.28 -31.33
N LYS A 33 19.61 -1.36 -30.01
CA LYS A 33 18.93 -0.51 -29.01
C LYS A 33 19.08 0.98 -29.33
N SER A 34 20.28 1.40 -29.75
CA SER A 34 20.53 2.78 -30.17
C SER A 34 19.75 3.14 -31.45
N LEU A 35 19.63 2.22 -32.42
CA LEU A 35 18.80 2.43 -33.62
C LEU A 35 17.31 2.58 -33.26
N ILE A 36 16.79 1.77 -32.34
CA ILE A 36 15.41 1.88 -31.81
C ILE A 36 15.18 3.28 -31.22
N GLN A 37 16.08 3.74 -30.34
CA GLN A 37 16.01 5.08 -29.75
C GLN A 37 16.05 6.21 -30.79
N ASN A 38 16.75 6.00 -31.90
CA ASN A 38 16.80 6.94 -33.03
C ASN A 38 15.67 6.73 -34.05
N ARG A 39 14.63 5.95 -33.71
CA ARG A 39 13.48 5.61 -34.56
C ARG A 39 13.85 4.95 -35.91
N LYS A 40 15.01 4.31 -36.00
CA LYS A 40 15.49 3.58 -37.19
C LYS A 40 15.08 2.10 -37.13
N PHE A 41 13.77 1.85 -37.02
CA PHE A 41 13.21 0.55 -36.66
C PHE A 41 13.57 -0.58 -37.63
N ALA A 42 13.50 -0.34 -38.94
CA ALA A 42 13.84 -1.37 -39.94
C ALA A 42 15.33 -1.76 -39.89
N GLN A 43 16.22 -0.80 -39.59
CA GLN A 43 17.64 -1.10 -39.42
C GLN A 43 17.89 -1.90 -38.13
N ALA A 44 17.21 -1.52 -37.04
CA ALA A 44 17.28 -2.25 -35.78
C ALA A 44 16.81 -3.70 -35.96
N GLU A 45 15.67 -3.91 -36.62
CA GLU A 45 15.12 -5.23 -36.92
C GLU A 45 16.08 -6.09 -37.73
N ASN A 46 16.70 -5.54 -38.78
CA ASN A 46 17.70 -6.26 -39.58
C ASN A 46 18.89 -6.72 -38.72
N VAL A 47 19.42 -5.86 -37.86
CA VAL A 47 20.54 -6.20 -36.96
C VAL A 47 20.12 -7.29 -35.96
N LEU A 48 18.92 -7.18 -35.39
CA LEU A 48 18.40 -8.14 -34.41
C LEU A 48 18.12 -9.51 -35.04
N ASN A 49 17.60 -9.54 -36.28
CA ASN A 49 17.39 -10.79 -37.02
C ASN A 49 18.71 -11.47 -37.41
N ASP A 50 19.75 -10.69 -37.75
CA ASP A 50 21.10 -11.22 -37.97
C ASP A 50 21.66 -11.82 -36.68
N LEU A 51 21.52 -11.13 -35.54
CA LEU A 51 21.89 -11.66 -34.23
C LEU A 51 21.14 -12.96 -33.92
N ASN A 52 19.83 -13.01 -34.11
CA ASN A 52 19.02 -14.20 -33.84
C ASN A 52 19.44 -15.40 -34.72
N SER A 53 19.83 -15.13 -35.97
CA SER A 53 20.30 -16.15 -36.91
C SER A 53 21.70 -16.65 -36.58
N LYS A 54 22.63 -15.73 -36.29
CA LYS A 54 24.05 -16.03 -36.01
C LYS A 54 24.24 -16.73 -34.67
N TYR A 55 23.43 -16.38 -33.66
CA TYR A 55 23.51 -16.91 -32.29
C TYR A 55 22.38 -17.90 -31.98
N ARG A 56 21.80 -18.54 -33.01
CA ARG A 56 20.64 -19.43 -32.88
C ARG A 56 20.83 -20.60 -31.91
N ASP A 57 22.07 -21.05 -31.75
CA ASP A 57 22.45 -22.20 -30.92
C ASP A 57 22.84 -21.78 -29.48
N TYR A 58 22.70 -20.48 -29.13
CA TYR A 58 23.07 -19.89 -27.85
C TYR A 58 21.86 -19.20 -27.20
N PRO A 59 21.03 -19.93 -26.41
CA PRO A 59 19.80 -19.40 -25.82
C PRO A 59 19.99 -18.14 -24.96
N GLU A 60 21.13 -18.01 -24.28
CA GLU A 60 21.52 -16.84 -23.48
C GLU A 60 21.65 -15.55 -24.30
N TYR A 61 22.02 -15.66 -25.58
CA TYR A 61 22.09 -14.54 -26.52
C TYR A 61 20.77 -14.36 -27.26
N LYS A 62 20.18 -15.48 -27.68
CA LYS A 62 18.92 -15.49 -28.44
C LYS A 62 17.79 -14.80 -27.69
N GLN A 63 17.65 -15.07 -26.39
CA GLN A 63 16.63 -14.47 -25.55
C GLN A 63 16.69 -12.93 -25.53
N LEU A 64 17.91 -12.37 -25.54
CA LEU A 64 18.12 -10.92 -25.49
C LEU A 64 17.79 -10.27 -26.84
N ALA A 65 18.16 -10.92 -27.95
CA ALA A 65 17.81 -10.44 -29.29
C ALA A 65 16.29 -10.48 -29.54
N GLU A 66 15.61 -11.55 -29.11
CA GLU A 66 14.16 -11.68 -29.26
C GLU A 66 13.37 -10.70 -28.36
N LEU A 67 13.85 -10.44 -27.14
CA LEU A 67 13.31 -9.37 -26.29
C LEU A 67 13.44 -8.00 -26.96
N GLU A 68 14.60 -7.70 -27.56
CA GLU A 68 14.78 -6.41 -28.24
C GLU A 68 13.97 -6.29 -29.54
N LEU A 69 13.62 -7.40 -30.20
CA LEU A 69 12.65 -7.38 -31.30
C LEU A 69 11.25 -6.96 -30.80
N ALA A 70 10.82 -7.46 -29.64
CA ALA A 70 9.59 -7.02 -29.00
C ALA A 70 9.65 -5.51 -28.64
N ASN A 71 10.76 -5.05 -28.06
CA ASN A 71 10.98 -3.63 -27.78
C ASN A 71 10.97 -2.75 -29.04
N ASN A 72 11.52 -3.24 -30.16
CA ASN A 72 11.48 -2.54 -31.44
C ASN A 72 10.06 -2.41 -31.99
N LEU A 73 9.20 -3.41 -31.78
CA LEU A 73 7.76 -3.32 -32.11
C LEU A 73 7.04 -2.33 -31.19
N ASN A 74 7.33 -2.38 -29.89
CA ASN A 74 6.74 -1.46 -28.92
C ASN A 74 7.07 0.00 -29.27
N ALA A 75 8.34 0.26 -29.60
CA ALA A 75 8.81 1.60 -30.00
C ALA A 75 8.23 2.10 -31.35
N GLN A 76 7.62 1.22 -32.15
CA GLN A 76 6.86 1.55 -33.36
C GLN A 76 5.38 1.85 -33.07
N ASP A 77 4.98 1.93 -31.80
CA ASP A 77 3.58 2.06 -31.36
C ASP A 77 2.72 0.86 -31.80
N LYS A 78 3.34 -0.32 -32.02
CA LYS A 78 2.67 -1.58 -32.35
C LYS A 78 2.47 -2.44 -31.09
N SER A 79 1.81 -1.89 -30.09
CA SER A 79 1.79 -2.45 -28.73
C SER A 79 1.21 -3.87 -28.66
N ASN A 80 0.16 -4.19 -29.43
CA ASN A 80 -0.42 -5.55 -29.47
C ASN A 80 0.57 -6.59 -30.03
N ALA A 81 1.27 -6.26 -31.12
CA ALA A 81 2.29 -7.14 -31.68
C ALA A 81 3.50 -7.30 -30.75
N ALA A 82 3.88 -6.22 -30.05
CA ALA A 82 4.92 -6.26 -29.04
C ALA A 82 4.53 -7.15 -27.85
N LEU A 83 3.28 -7.04 -27.37
CA LEU A 83 2.73 -7.85 -26.27
C LEU A 83 2.79 -9.35 -26.58
N LEU A 84 2.31 -9.76 -27.75
CA LEU A 84 2.42 -11.16 -28.19
C LEU A 84 3.89 -11.61 -28.26
N LYS A 85 4.78 -10.73 -28.72
CA LYS A 85 6.21 -11.04 -28.77
C LYS A 85 6.84 -11.17 -27.38
N TYR A 86 6.43 -10.37 -26.40
CA TYR A 86 6.85 -10.53 -25.01
C TYR A 86 6.35 -11.86 -24.43
N TYR A 87 5.10 -12.25 -24.71
CA TYR A 87 4.60 -13.56 -24.33
C TYR A 87 5.42 -14.69 -24.92
N GLU A 88 5.76 -14.64 -26.22
CA GLU A 88 6.67 -15.62 -26.82
C GLU A 88 8.01 -15.71 -26.10
N VAL A 89 8.61 -14.57 -25.72
CA VAL A 89 9.90 -14.54 -25.01
C VAL A 89 9.77 -15.25 -23.66
N ILE A 90 8.70 -14.98 -22.90
CA ILE A 90 8.44 -15.64 -21.62
C ILE A 90 8.31 -17.15 -21.80
N LEU A 91 7.53 -17.59 -22.79
CA LEU A 91 7.28 -19.02 -23.03
C LEU A 91 8.52 -19.75 -23.56
N LYS A 92 9.35 -19.11 -24.38
CA LYS A 92 10.57 -19.71 -24.95
C LYS A 92 11.74 -19.77 -23.97
N TYR A 93 11.82 -18.79 -23.06
CA TYR A 93 12.96 -18.62 -22.16
C TYR A 93 12.50 -18.45 -20.71
N PRO A 94 11.77 -19.41 -20.12
CA PRO A 94 11.33 -19.30 -18.72
C PRO A 94 12.52 -19.23 -17.76
N ASN A 95 12.33 -18.58 -16.62
CA ASN A 95 13.32 -18.33 -15.57
C ASN A 95 14.58 -17.56 -16.02
N SER A 96 14.44 -16.72 -17.05
CA SER A 96 15.56 -16.00 -17.65
C SER A 96 15.50 -14.51 -17.38
N LYS A 97 16.63 -13.83 -17.61
CA LYS A 97 16.64 -12.37 -17.56
C LYS A 97 15.64 -11.79 -18.57
N ALA A 98 15.59 -12.35 -19.78
CA ALA A 98 14.71 -11.85 -20.82
C ALA A 98 13.22 -12.05 -20.52
N SER A 99 12.82 -13.16 -19.90
CA SER A 99 11.41 -13.37 -19.51
C SER A 99 11.00 -12.44 -18.37
N SER A 100 11.88 -12.23 -17.38
CA SER A 100 11.65 -11.25 -16.31
C SER A 100 11.55 -9.82 -16.83
N ASP A 101 12.45 -9.41 -17.74
CA ASP A 101 12.39 -8.10 -18.41
C ASP A 101 11.12 -7.98 -19.29
N ALA A 102 10.68 -9.05 -19.95
CA ALA A 102 9.44 -9.06 -20.72
C ALA A 102 8.21 -8.82 -19.83
N TYR A 103 8.11 -9.46 -18.67
CA TYR A 103 7.06 -9.14 -17.69
C TYR A 103 7.07 -7.67 -17.26
N PHE A 104 8.26 -7.07 -17.10
CA PHE A 104 8.37 -5.65 -16.77
C PHE A 104 7.78 -4.76 -17.88
N TYR A 105 8.09 -5.02 -19.14
CA TYR A 105 7.54 -4.24 -20.26
C TYR A 105 6.03 -4.44 -20.43
N ILE A 106 5.54 -5.66 -20.20
CA ILE A 106 4.09 -5.93 -20.18
C ILE A 106 3.42 -5.13 -19.05
N ALA A 107 4.03 -5.08 -17.87
CA ALA A 107 3.51 -4.29 -16.76
C ALA A 107 3.47 -2.79 -17.08
N GLU A 108 4.51 -2.24 -17.71
CA GLU A 108 4.53 -0.84 -18.15
C GLU A 108 3.47 -0.54 -19.21
N TYR A 109 3.22 -1.47 -20.13
CA TYR A 109 2.15 -1.35 -21.13
C TYR A 109 0.79 -1.19 -20.46
N TYR A 110 0.45 -2.09 -19.53
CA TYR A 110 -0.82 -2.00 -18.80
C TYR A 110 -0.91 -0.75 -17.92
N GLU A 111 0.16 -0.38 -17.21
CA GLU A 111 0.17 0.79 -16.33
C GLU A 111 -0.03 2.10 -17.11
N LYS A 112 0.74 2.29 -18.19
CA LYS A 112 0.88 3.59 -18.84
C LYS A 112 -0.05 3.77 -20.03
N GLU A 113 -0.25 2.73 -20.83
CA GLU A 113 -1.06 2.79 -22.04
C GLU A 113 -2.52 2.44 -21.76
N LYS A 114 -2.78 1.43 -20.92
CA LYS A 114 -4.16 1.00 -20.59
C LYS A 114 -4.73 1.60 -19.34
N ASN A 115 -3.88 2.06 -18.41
CA ASN A 115 -4.27 2.36 -17.03
C ASN A 115 -4.93 1.15 -16.33
N ASP A 116 -4.59 -0.06 -16.77
CA ASP A 116 -5.04 -1.30 -16.16
C ASP A 116 -4.05 -1.67 -15.05
N TYR A 117 -4.31 -1.14 -13.85
CA TYR A 117 -3.44 -1.33 -12.71
C TYR A 117 -3.45 -2.77 -12.17
N LEU A 118 -4.49 -3.56 -12.47
CA LEU A 118 -4.55 -4.94 -12.00
C LEU A 118 -3.58 -5.79 -12.82
N ASN A 119 -3.68 -5.73 -14.15
CA ASN A 119 -2.75 -6.44 -15.01
C ASN A 119 -1.32 -5.91 -14.85
N ALA A 120 -1.12 -4.61 -14.66
CA ALA A 120 0.20 -4.07 -14.36
C ALA A 120 0.80 -4.67 -13.06
N LEU A 121 0.01 -4.73 -11.98
CA LEU A 121 0.45 -5.29 -10.70
C LEU A 121 0.83 -6.78 -10.80
N VAL A 122 -0.02 -7.58 -11.46
CA VAL A 122 0.25 -9.01 -11.69
C VAL A 122 1.59 -9.20 -12.40
N ASN A 123 1.84 -8.43 -13.45
CA ASN A 123 3.07 -8.53 -14.23
C ASN A 123 4.29 -7.98 -13.48
N TYR A 124 4.17 -6.90 -12.69
CA TYR A 124 5.26 -6.43 -11.83
C TYR A 124 5.66 -7.46 -10.77
N ASN A 125 4.70 -8.16 -10.19
CA ASN A 125 4.97 -9.27 -9.27
C ASN A 125 5.74 -10.40 -9.96
N LYS A 126 5.38 -10.70 -11.22
CA LYS A 126 6.06 -11.73 -12.01
C LYS A 126 7.51 -11.42 -12.30
N VAL A 127 7.93 -10.16 -12.47
CA VAL A 127 9.34 -9.81 -12.69
C VAL A 127 10.26 -10.46 -11.65
N VAL A 128 9.90 -10.35 -10.37
CA VAL A 128 10.71 -10.85 -9.25
C VAL A 128 10.64 -12.37 -9.14
N GLN A 129 9.47 -12.95 -9.39
CA GLN A 129 9.26 -14.40 -9.32
C GLN A 129 9.95 -15.13 -10.48
N GLU A 130 10.01 -14.50 -11.64
CA GLU A 130 10.53 -15.08 -12.87
C GLU A 130 12.05 -15.18 -12.85
N SER A 131 12.77 -14.11 -12.47
CA SER A 131 14.23 -14.17 -12.44
C SER A 131 14.84 -13.08 -11.57
N SER A 132 15.85 -13.42 -10.76
CA SER A 132 16.62 -12.45 -9.99
C SER A 132 17.66 -11.68 -10.81
N PHE A 133 17.84 -12.02 -12.09
CA PHE A 133 18.84 -11.41 -12.97
C PHE A 133 18.37 -10.16 -13.73
N SER A 134 17.11 -9.76 -13.55
CA SER A 134 16.58 -8.55 -14.19
C SER A 134 17.15 -7.27 -13.58
N ASP A 135 17.42 -6.28 -14.44
CA ASP A 135 17.82 -4.94 -13.99
C ASP A 135 16.63 -4.15 -13.41
N TYR A 136 15.40 -4.66 -13.60
CA TYR A 136 14.16 -3.99 -13.24
C TYR A 136 13.57 -4.43 -11.89
N ILE A 137 14.23 -5.36 -11.17
CA ILE A 137 13.71 -5.94 -9.92
C ILE A 137 13.31 -4.87 -8.90
N THR A 138 14.21 -3.92 -8.62
CA THR A 138 13.94 -2.85 -7.64
C THR A 138 12.78 -1.97 -8.08
N THR A 139 12.69 -1.66 -9.37
CA THR A 139 11.60 -0.84 -9.93
C THR A 139 10.27 -1.59 -9.86
N ALA A 140 10.26 -2.87 -10.22
CA ALA A 140 9.09 -3.73 -10.19
C ALA A 140 8.54 -3.91 -8.76
N ILE A 141 9.41 -4.12 -7.77
CA ILE A 141 9.01 -4.18 -6.35
C ILE A 141 8.31 -2.88 -5.92
N ARG A 142 8.93 -1.72 -6.24
CA ARG A 142 8.36 -0.41 -5.89
C ARG A 142 7.00 -0.19 -6.57
N LYS A 143 6.91 -0.53 -7.85
CA LYS A 143 5.67 -0.39 -8.64
C LYS A 143 4.58 -1.35 -8.16
N SER A 144 4.93 -2.58 -7.82
CA SER A 144 4.00 -3.53 -7.22
C SER A 144 3.45 -2.99 -5.90
N ALA A 145 4.31 -2.55 -4.97
CA ALA A 145 3.86 -1.98 -3.70
C ALA A 145 2.97 -0.73 -3.88
N LEU A 146 3.27 0.11 -4.89
CA LEU A 146 2.44 1.26 -5.24
C LEU A 146 1.03 0.86 -5.68
N LEU A 147 0.92 -0.07 -6.64
CA LEU A 147 -0.37 -0.51 -7.18
C LEU A 147 -1.16 -1.34 -6.16
N ASP A 148 -0.47 -2.10 -5.30
CA ASP A 148 -1.07 -2.79 -4.17
C ASP A 148 -1.70 -1.81 -3.17
N LYS A 149 -0.99 -0.70 -2.88
CA LYS A 149 -1.51 0.42 -2.09
C LYS A 149 -2.73 1.05 -2.77
N TYR A 150 -2.68 1.28 -4.09
CA TYR A 150 -3.82 1.79 -4.85
C TYR A 150 -5.09 0.94 -4.61
N PHE A 151 -5.02 -0.38 -4.74
CA PHE A 151 -6.18 -1.25 -4.51
C PHE A 151 -6.64 -1.27 -3.05
N THR A 152 -5.70 -1.13 -2.11
CA THR A 152 -6.02 -1.00 -0.67
C THR A 152 -6.81 0.28 -0.41
N LEU A 153 -6.36 1.42 -0.96
CA LEU A 153 -7.05 2.70 -0.85
C LEU A 153 -8.43 2.66 -1.52
N GLN A 154 -8.53 2.05 -2.71
CA GLN A 154 -9.81 1.89 -3.41
C GLN A 154 -10.82 1.11 -2.58
N ALA A 155 -10.39 0.02 -1.94
CA ALA A 155 -11.22 -0.78 -1.05
C ALA A 155 -11.72 0.04 0.17
N GLN A 156 -10.82 0.79 0.81
CA GLN A 156 -11.15 1.67 1.94
C GLN A 156 -12.11 2.80 1.55
N ILE A 157 -11.94 3.41 0.38
CA ILE A 157 -12.81 4.48 -0.12
C ILE A 157 -14.24 3.98 -0.35
N ASN A 158 -14.37 2.75 -0.85
CA ASN A 158 -15.65 2.14 -1.21
C ASN A 158 -16.30 1.34 -0.08
N GLY A 159 -15.60 1.13 1.04
CA GLY A 159 -16.06 0.25 2.12
C GLY A 159 -16.18 -1.21 1.67
N THR A 160 -15.30 -1.66 0.77
CA THR A 160 -15.28 -3.03 0.24
C THR A 160 -14.02 -3.76 0.65
N ASP A 161 -14.00 -5.08 0.45
CA ASP A 161 -12.76 -5.84 0.50
C ASP A 161 -11.84 -5.44 -0.67
N LYS A 162 -10.53 -5.61 -0.43
CA LYS A 162 -9.53 -5.44 -1.47
C LYS A 162 -9.72 -6.52 -2.54
N ILE A 163 -9.63 -6.11 -3.80
CA ILE A 163 -9.70 -7.04 -4.92
C ILE A 163 -8.65 -8.15 -4.78
N ASN A 164 -9.04 -9.38 -5.11
CA ASN A 164 -8.11 -10.48 -5.19
C ASN A 164 -7.18 -10.30 -6.39
N ILE A 165 -5.87 -10.23 -6.13
CA ILE A 165 -4.85 -10.05 -7.17
C ILE A 165 -4.49 -11.43 -7.74
N PRO A 166 -4.73 -11.70 -9.04
CA PRO A 166 -4.37 -12.98 -9.65
C PRO A 166 -2.87 -13.28 -9.51
N LEU A 167 -2.53 -14.55 -9.28
CA LEU A 167 -1.13 -14.98 -9.24
C LEU A 167 -0.51 -15.05 -10.64
N GLU A 168 -1.33 -15.29 -11.66
CA GLU A 168 -0.89 -15.50 -13.04
C GLU A 168 -1.46 -14.45 -13.99
N ASN A 169 -0.70 -14.14 -15.04
CA ASN A 169 -1.20 -13.32 -16.14
C ASN A 169 -2.16 -14.16 -16.99
N GLN A 170 -3.45 -13.92 -16.83
CA GLN A 170 -4.50 -14.72 -17.48
C GLN A 170 -4.43 -14.70 -19.01
N LEU A 171 -4.07 -13.55 -19.61
CA LEU A 171 -3.92 -13.43 -21.07
C LEU A 171 -2.71 -14.21 -21.58
N LEU A 172 -1.60 -14.20 -20.83
CA LEU A 172 -0.43 -15.03 -21.14
C LEU A 172 -0.78 -16.53 -21.03
N GLU A 173 -1.52 -16.95 -20.01
CA GLU A 173 -1.91 -18.36 -19.86
C GLU A 173 -2.87 -18.82 -20.99
N LYS A 174 -3.76 -17.95 -21.46
CA LYS A 174 -4.56 -18.21 -22.67
C LYS A 174 -3.65 -18.33 -23.91
N TYR A 175 -2.67 -17.44 -24.05
CA TYR A 175 -1.72 -17.48 -25.16
C TYR A 175 -0.84 -18.74 -25.15
N ARG A 176 -0.42 -19.20 -23.96
CA ARG A 176 0.35 -20.44 -23.77
C ARG A 176 -0.32 -21.64 -24.41
N LEU A 177 -1.64 -21.80 -24.21
CA LEU A 177 -2.39 -22.93 -24.77
C LEU A 177 -2.31 -22.98 -26.31
N ILE A 178 -2.41 -21.82 -26.97
CA ILE A 178 -2.31 -21.74 -28.43
C ILE A 178 -0.88 -22.01 -28.89
N PHE A 179 0.08 -21.41 -28.20
CA PHE A 179 1.50 -21.56 -28.51
C PHE A 179 1.98 -23.01 -28.41
N ASP A 180 1.50 -23.75 -27.41
CA ASP A 180 1.80 -25.17 -27.24
C ASP A 180 1.13 -26.02 -28.33
N GLU A 181 -0.11 -25.71 -28.69
CA GLU A 181 -0.85 -26.40 -29.75
C GLU A 181 -0.16 -26.25 -31.11
N GLU A 182 0.32 -25.05 -31.47
CA GLU A 182 1.07 -24.80 -32.71
C GLU A 182 2.37 -25.60 -32.80
N ARG A 183 2.94 -25.97 -31.65
CA ARG A 183 4.16 -26.79 -31.55
C ARG A 183 3.87 -28.29 -31.42
N GLY A 184 2.60 -28.68 -31.42
CA GLY A 184 2.18 -30.07 -31.23
C GLY A 184 2.43 -30.59 -29.81
N ILE A 185 2.50 -29.69 -28.82
CA ILE A 185 2.60 -30.03 -27.40
C ILE A 185 1.16 -30.18 -26.88
N ASP A 186 0.77 -31.40 -26.50
CA ASP A 186 -0.57 -31.68 -25.97
C ASP A 186 -0.63 -31.30 -24.48
N PRO A 187 -1.41 -30.28 -24.07
CA PRO A 187 -1.50 -29.84 -22.68
C PRO A 187 -2.11 -30.89 -21.75
N LYS A 188 -2.74 -31.95 -22.27
CA LYS A 188 -3.30 -33.04 -21.45
C LYS A 188 -2.28 -34.09 -21.02
N ARG A 189 -1.05 -34.08 -21.56
CA ARG A 189 -0.03 -35.09 -21.23
C ARG A 189 0.77 -34.82 -19.96
N GLU A 190 0.71 -33.61 -19.39
CA GLU A 190 1.43 -33.31 -18.14
C GLU A 190 0.66 -33.74 -16.87
N GLY A 191 -0.61 -34.14 -17.01
CA GLY A 191 -1.42 -34.70 -15.91
C GLY A 191 -1.25 -36.21 -15.69
N GLU A 192 -0.57 -36.92 -16.59
CA GLU A 192 -0.20 -38.33 -16.41
C GLU A 192 1.23 -38.40 -15.89
N ILE A 193 1.34 -38.64 -14.59
CA ILE A 193 2.57 -39.01 -13.89
C ILE A 193 3.29 -40.08 -14.71
N ARG A 194 4.48 -39.76 -15.27
CA ARG A 194 5.44 -40.78 -15.69
C ARG A 194 6.00 -41.43 -14.43
N ASP A 195 5.24 -42.37 -13.88
CA ASP A 195 5.76 -43.32 -12.91
C ASP A 195 6.81 -44.18 -13.62
N GLY A 196 8.08 -43.92 -13.30
CA GLY A 196 9.14 -44.91 -13.47
C GLY A 196 10.07 -44.76 -14.66
N GLU A 197 10.74 -43.61 -14.81
CA GLU A 197 12.12 -43.61 -15.31
C GLU A 197 12.98 -42.69 -14.42
N ASP A 198 13.73 -43.32 -13.53
CA ASP A 198 14.74 -42.73 -12.64
C ASP A 198 15.90 -42.13 -13.49
N PRO A 199 16.14 -40.81 -13.45
CA PRO A 199 17.23 -40.20 -14.22
C PRO A 199 18.63 -40.48 -13.64
N ASN A 200 18.76 -41.19 -12.51
CA ASN A 200 20.02 -41.34 -11.76
C ASN A 200 20.63 -42.76 -11.79
N ARG A 201 20.86 -43.32 -13.00
CA ARG A 201 21.83 -44.42 -13.19
C ARG A 201 22.97 -44.08 -14.15
N ARG A 202 23.94 -43.35 -13.58
CA ARG A 202 25.41 -43.46 -13.68
C ARG A 202 26.06 -43.87 -15.02
N GLY A 203 26.81 -42.92 -15.58
CA GLY A 203 28.21 -43.15 -15.95
C GLY A 203 29.11 -42.28 -15.07
N GLU A 204 29.86 -42.90 -14.16
CA GLU A 204 30.87 -42.28 -13.28
C GLU A 204 32.12 -41.91 -14.09
N ASP A 205 32.70 -40.70 -13.93
CA ASP A 205 33.97 -40.43 -13.22
C ASP A 205 34.34 -38.91 -13.25
N PRO A 206 35.31 -38.37 -12.47
CA PRO A 206 34.99 -37.43 -11.40
C PRO A 206 35.77 -36.09 -11.48
N SER A 207 35.22 -35.05 -10.85
CA SER A 207 35.91 -34.04 -10.01
C SER A 207 35.35 -32.62 -10.20
N GLY A 208 34.85 -32.06 -9.08
CA GLY A 208 34.68 -30.61 -8.87
C GLY A 208 33.26 -30.16 -8.55
N ASP A 209 32.89 -30.19 -7.27
CA ASP A 209 31.63 -29.68 -6.69
C ASP A 209 31.18 -28.29 -7.23
N PRO A 210 29.86 -28.06 -7.29
CA PRO A 210 29.29 -27.09 -6.36
C PRO A 210 28.05 -27.62 -5.62
N LYS A 211 28.07 -27.52 -4.29
CA LYS A 211 26.90 -27.76 -3.44
C LYS A 211 25.96 -26.56 -3.51
N GLY A 212 24.86 -26.71 -4.25
CA GLY A 212 23.64 -25.94 -4.08
C GLY A 212 22.69 -26.67 -3.13
N GLY A 213 22.41 -26.06 -1.98
CA GLY A 213 21.35 -26.47 -1.07
C GLY A 213 20.32 -25.35 -1.00
N GLY A 214 19.10 -25.61 -1.46
CA GLY A 214 17.99 -24.68 -1.36
C GLY A 214 17.65 -24.37 0.09
N PHE A 215 17.19 -23.15 0.37
CA PHE A 215 16.49 -22.84 1.60
C PHE A 215 15.38 -21.82 1.37
N LYS A 216 14.34 -22.03 2.17
CA LYS A 216 13.00 -21.47 2.13
C LYS A 216 12.94 -19.95 2.35
N SER A 217 11.94 -19.38 1.70
CA SER A 217 11.27 -18.11 1.99
C SER A 217 11.12 -17.81 3.49
N SER A 218 11.66 -16.68 3.93
CA SER A 218 11.16 -15.83 5.02
C SER A 218 12.07 -14.61 5.21
N LEU A 219 11.75 -13.47 4.60
CA LEU A 219 12.30 -12.15 5.00
C LEU A 219 11.27 -11.04 4.74
N ILE A 220 10.34 -10.88 5.69
CA ILE A 220 9.78 -9.60 6.10
C ILE A 220 10.07 -9.56 7.61
N ASP A 221 11.13 -8.86 8.02
CA ASP A 221 11.06 -7.75 8.98
C ASP A 221 12.46 -7.27 9.42
N SER A 222 12.51 -6.02 9.85
CA SER A 222 13.56 -5.36 10.65
C SER A 222 14.86 -4.89 9.95
N MET A 223 14.86 -3.61 9.57
CA MET A 223 16.03 -2.75 9.71
C MET A 223 15.74 -1.74 10.83
N ASP A 224 16.03 -2.13 12.07
CA ASP A 224 16.46 -1.17 13.08
C ASP A 224 17.54 -1.83 13.93
N THR A 225 18.76 -1.28 13.85
CA THR A 225 19.83 -1.65 14.78
C THR A 225 20.48 -0.38 15.28
N LYS A 226 20.39 -0.19 16.59
CA LYS A 226 21.49 0.00 17.57
C LYS A 226 20.80 0.38 18.89
N ASP A 227 21.10 -0.14 20.08
CA ASP A 227 22.34 -0.74 20.58
C ASP A 227 22.11 -1.32 22.00
N ASN A 228 23.00 -2.20 22.43
CA ASN A 228 23.44 -2.46 23.82
C ASN A 228 22.55 -3.21 24.86
N ARG A 229 22.87 -4.52 24.95
CA ARG A 229 23.57 -5.21 26.07
C ARG A 229 22.83 -5.63 27.37
N ARG A 230 22.90 -6.96 27.58
CA ARG A 230 23.06 -7.75 28.84
C ARG A 230 21.79 -7.78 29.72
N GLU A 231 21.34 -8.90 30.31
CA GLU A 231 22.05 -10.02 30.95
C GLU A 231 21.31 -11.36 30.78
N LYS A 232 22.09 -12.45 30.90
CA LYS A 232 21.65 -13.82 31.14
C LYS A 232 20.99 -13.94 32.51
N LEU A 233 20.01 -14.84 32.66
CA LEU A 233 20.00 -15.87 33.71
C LEU A 233 19.06 -17.02 33.30
N ASN A 234 19.46 -18.21 33.75
CA ASN A 234 19.02 -19.53 33.30
C ASN A 234 17.79 -20.07 34.05
N GLU A 235 17.42 -21.31 33.69
CA GLU A 235 16.61 -22.34 34.39
C GLU A 235 15.20 -22.48 33.80
N ASP A 236 14.92 -23.55 33.03
CA ASP A 236 14.75 -24.97 33.38
C ASP A 236 13.25 -25.32 33.25
N GLY A 237 12.94 -26.36 32.47
CA GLY A 237 11.66 -27.06 32.62
C GLY A 237 11.00 -27.51 31.32
N SER A 238 11.61 -28.46 30.60
CA SER A 238 10.87 -29.31 29.65
C SER A 238 9.97 -30.28 30.41
N ILE A 239 8.67 -30.38 30.07
CA ILE A 239 7.92 -31.66 30.01
C ILE A 239 6.86 -31.58 28.89
N ASP A 240 6.85 -32.64 28.10
CA ASP A 240 5.98 -32.98 26.98
C ASP A 240 4.48 -33.15 27.32
N GLY A 241 3.63 -33.04 26.29
CA GLY A 241 2.77 -34.18 25.93
C GLY A 241 1.26 -34.10 26.18
N GLU A 242 0.55 -34.04 25.05
CA GLU A 242 -0.70 -34.76 24.73
C GLU A 242 -2.10 -34.10 24.88
N ASN A 243 -2.79 -34.16 23.73
CA ASN A 243 -4.21 -33.98 23.44
C ASN A 243 -5.15 -34.76 24.37
N THR A 244 -6.37 -34.25 24.58
CA THR A 244 -7.60 -34.97 24.21
C THR A 244 -8.84 -34.08 24.28
N VAL A 245 -9.75 -34.36 23.34
CA VAL A 245 -11.10 -33.82 23.14
C VAL A 245 -12.10 -34.64 23.96
N ASN A 246 -13.05 -34.02 24.69
CA ASN A 246 -14.52 -34.19 24.55
C ASN A 246 -15.35 -33.71 25.76
N GLU A 247 -16.32 -32.85 25.43
CA GLU A 247 -17.75 -32.83 25.82
C GLU A 247 -18.27 -33.08 27.26
N LYS A 248 -18.96 -32.03 27.74
CA LYS A 248 -20.40 -31.95 28.14
C LYS A 248 -20.87 -32.04 29.60
N ASN A 249 -21.85 -31.16 29.84
CA ASN A 249 -22.87 -31.03 30.89
C ASN A 249 -22.44 -30.21 32.12
N GLY A 250 -23.09 -29.12 32.53
CA GLY A 250 -24.33 -28.49 32.12
C GLY A 250 -24.92 -27.73 33.32
N LYS A 251 -25.33 -26.46 33.12
CA LYS A 251 -26.43 -25.77 33.83
C LYS A 251 -26.51 -24.31 33.37
N GLU A 252 -27.44 -24.05 32.47
CA GLU A 252 -28.03 -22.74 32.18
C GLU A 252 -28.98 -22.35 33.31
N ILE A 253 -28.99 -21.07 33.71
CA ILE A 253 -30.17 -20.18 33.84
C ILE A 253 -29.67 -18.70 33.71
N PRO A 254 -30.50 -17.70 33.39
CA PRO A 254 -30.50 -16.97 32.12
C PRO A 254 -30.08 -15.49 32.29
N ASN A 255 -29.34 -14.92 31.34
CA ASN A 255 -29.09 -13.47 31.34
C ASN A 255 -29.66 -12.83 30.09
N ASP A 256 -30.60 -11.92 30.35
CA ASP A 256 -31.25 -11.01 29.44
C ASP A 256 -30.26 -10.39 28.45
N THR A 257 -30.64 -10.47 27.19
CA THR A 257 -30.08 -9.70 26.08
C THR A 257 -30.30 -8.22 26.33
N LEU A 258 -29.29 -7.54 26.86
CA LEU A 258 -29.13 -6.10 26.68
C LEU A 258 -28.66 -5.87 25.24
N ASP A 259 -29.49 -5.15 24.50
CA ASP A 259 -29.27 -4.70 23.13
C ASP A 259 -28.00 -3.83 23.05
N LYS A 260 -26.87 -4.45 22.65
CA LYS A 260 -25.56 -3.81 22.45
C LYS A 260 -25.42 -3.16 21.06
N ASN A 261 -26.47 -3.14 20.24
CA ASN A 261 -26.31 -2.86 18.80
C ASN A 261 -26.54 -1.40 18.37
N ASN A 262 -26.80 -0.48 19.31
CA ASN A 262 -27.04 0.93 18.98
C ASN A 262 -25.97 1.92 19.47
N GLU A 263 -25.09 1.55 20.40
CA GLU A 263 -24.01 2.45 20.85
C GLU A 263 -22.74 2.36 19.98
N ASN A 264 -22.47 1.22 19.32
CA ASN A 264 -21.27 1.06 18.48
C ASN A 264 -21.40 1.68 17.07
N LYS A 265 -22.61 1.85 16.53
CA LYS A 265 -22.81 2.37 15.17
C LYS A 265 -22.42 3.83 14.99
N LEU A 266 -22.53 4.64 16.05
CA LEU A 266 -22.17 6.06 16.03
C LEU A 266 -20.65 6.27 16.00
N ASP A 267 -19.89 5.39 16.66
CA ASP A 267 -18.43 5.42 16.70
C ASP A 267 -17.80 4.79 15.45
N GLU A 268 -18.40 3.70 14.93
CA GLU A 268 -18.00 3.06 13.67
C GLU A 268 -18.15 4.00 12.47
N ALA A 269 -19.27 4.72 12.37
CA ALA A 269 -19.51 5.66 11.27
C ALA A 269 -18.52 6.86 11.28
N GLY A 270 -18.09 7.30 12.46
CA GLY A 270 -17.04 8.33 12.58
C GLY A 270 -15.68 7.82 12.09
N LEU A 271 -15.32 6.59 12.50
CA LEU A 271 -14.07 5.95 12.10
C LEU A 271 -14.03 5.64 10.59
N GLU A 272 -15.12 5.12 10.02
CA GLU A 272 -15.23 4.86 8.58
C GLU A 272 -15.08 6.15 7.76
N ASN A 273 -15.69 7.25 8.21
CA ASN A 273 -15.55 8.55 7.56
C ASN A 273 -14.10 9.07 7.61
N GLU A 274 -13.40 8.86 8.72
CA GLU A 274 -11.99 9.24 8.88
C GLU A 274 -11.08 8.41 7.96
N ILE A 275 -11.30 7.08 7.91
CA ILE A 275 -10.58 6.18 7.01
C ILE A 275 -10.79 6.62 5.57
N ARG A 276 -12.04 6.81 5.16
CA ARG A 276 -12.37 7.21 3.79
C ARG A 276 -11.76 8.56 3.43
N TYR A 277 -11.79 9.55 4.33
CA TYR A 277 -11.13 10.84 4.13
C TYR A 277 -9.63 10.67 3.87
N ASN A 278 -8.94 9.92 4.75
CA ASN A 278 -7.50 9.72 4.64
C ASN A 278 -7.16 8.94 3.37
N SER A 279 -7.94 7.92 3.02
CA SER A 279 -7.73 7.13 1.82
C SER A 279 -7.95 7.95 0.54
N LEU A 280 -8.98 8.81 0.48
CA LEU A 280 -9.19 9.74 -0.63
C LEU A 280 -8.00 10.70 -0.79
N TYR A 281 -7.50 11.23 0.33
CA TYR A 281 -6.38 12.17 0.30
C TYR A 281 -5.08 11.50 -0.16
N GLU A 282 -4.78 10.31 0.37
CA GLU A 282 -3.64 9.50 -0.07
C GLU A 282 -3.76 9.06 -1.53
N MET A 283 -4.98 8.76 -2.01
CA MET A 283 -5.24 8.43 -3.40
C MET A 283 -4.91 9.62 -4.32
N ALA A 284 -5.30 10.84 -3.93
CA ALA A 284 -4.94 12.05 -4.66
C ALA A 284 -3.42 12.24 -4.75
N GLU A 285 -2.70 12.06 -3.64
CA GLU A 285 -1.23 12.17 -3.62
C GLU A 285 -0.56 11.09 -4.49
N LEU A 286 -1.06 9.85 -4.44
CA LEU A 286 -0.58 8.75 -5.28
C LEU A 286 -0.73 9.09 -6.77
N PHE A 287 -1.88 9.59 -7.17
CA PHE A 287 -2.10 10.00 -8.56
C PHE A 287 -1.25 11.21 -8.96
N MET A 288 -1.08 12.18 -8.06
CA MET A 288 -0.33 13.40 -8.35
C MET A 288 1.18 13.14 -8.46
N TYR A 289 1.77 12.40 -7.51
CA TYR A 289 3.23 12.30 -7.39
C TYR A 289 3.81 11.03 -7.99
N GLU A 290 3.11 9.90 -7.91
CA GLU A 290 3.66 8.60 -8.30
C GLU A 290 3.18 8.13 -9.67
N LEU A 291 1.90 8.35 -9.99
CA LEU A 291 1.32 7.98 -11.29
C LEU A 291 1.33 9.13 -12.31
N ASN A 292 1.57 10.37 -11.85
CA ASN A 292 1.59 11.57 -12.69
C ASN A 292 0.29 11.74 -13.53
N LYS A 293 -0.86 11.52 -12.88
CA LYS A 293 -2.22 11.69 -13.42
C LYS A 293 -2.92 12.80 -12.66
N PRO A 294 -2.67 14.07 -13.02
CA PRO A 294 -3.15 15.19 -12.23
C PRO A 294 -4.68 15.37 -12.30
N ASP A 295 -5.34 14.91 -13.36
CA ASP A 295 -6.80 14.97 -13.48
C ASP A 295 -7.50 14.02 -12.49
N SER A 296 -6.96 12.80 -12.33
CA SER A 296 -7.45 11.86 -11.31
C SER A 296 -7.21 12.42 -9.90
N ALA A 297 -6.04 13.00 -9.64
CA ALA A 297 -5.74 13.63 -8.36
C ALA A 297 -6.70 14.79 -8.03
N GLU A 298 -7.01 15.64 -9.03
CA GLU A 298 -7.99 16.72 -8.91
C GLU A 298 -9.36 16.17 -8.50
N ASN A 299 -9.83 15.09 -9.14
CA ASN A 299 -11.12 14.50 -8.84
C ASN A 299 -11.24 14.08 -7.37
N TYR A 300 -10.25 13.34 -6.84
CA TYR A 300 -10.25 12.92 -5.43
C TYR A 300 -10.22 14.11 -4.46
N LEU A 301 -9.45 15.16 -4.75
CA LEU A 301 -9.43 16.37 -3.92
C LEU A 301 -10.79 17.11 -3.94
N LEU A 302 -11.47 17.13 -5.08
CA LEU A 302 -12.80 17.72 -5.21
C LEU A 302 -13.86 16.91 -4.46
N ILE A 303 -13.79 15.57 -4.46
CA ILE A 303 -14.64 14.72 -3.63
C ILE A 303 -14.46 15.10 -2.15
N ILE A 304 -13.21 15.18 -1.68
CA ILE A 304 -12.93 15.54 -0.29
C ILE A 304 -13.51 16.91 0.05
N LYS A 305 -13.24 17.93 -0.79
CA LYS A 305 -13.72 19.30 -0.59
C LYS A 305 -15.24 19.39 -0.50
N ASN A 306 -15.97 18.59 -1.28
CA ASN A 306 -17.42 18.66 -1.36
C ASN A 306 -18.12 17.86 -0.26
N GLU A 307 -17.52 16.76 0.20
CA GLU A 307 -18.13 15.84 1.16
C GLU A 307 -17.68 16.08 2.60
N TYR A 308 -16.48 16.64 2.81
CA TYR A 308 -15.90 16.84 4.14
C TYR A 308 -15.75 18.34 4.44
N ASN A 309 -16.55 18.83 5.39
CA ASN A 309 -16.51 20.21 5.86
C ASN A 309 -15.88 20.30 7.25
N ASP A 310 -14.61 19.93 7.35
CA ASP A 310 -13.81 20.06 8.57
C ASP A 310 -12.86 21.26 8.44
N ALA A 311 -13.04 22.26 9.29
CA ALA A 311 -12.27 23.51 9.26
C ALA A 311 -10.75 23.31 9.46
N ASN A 312 -10.33 22.22 10.12
CA ASN A 312 -8.93 21.91 10.34
C ASN A 312 -8.29 21.19 9.14
N LYS A 313 -9.10 20.48 8.35
CA LYS A 313 -8.63 19.66 7.21
C LYS A 313 -8.78 20.37 5.86
N THR A 314 -9.84 21.14 5.70
CA THR A 314 -10.16 21.87 4.46
C THR A 314 -9.01 22.74 3.94
N PRO A 315 -8.27 23.50 4.78
CA PRO A 315 -7.16 24.32 4.30
C PRO A 315 -6.06 23.49 3.61
N LYS A 316 -5.77 22.29 4.12
CA LYS A 316 -4.79 21.37 3.53
C LYS A 316 -5.24 20.92 2.14
N VAL A 317 -6.49 20.47 2.02
CA VAL A 317 -7.08 19.98 0.77
C VAL A 317 -7.10 21.08 -0.30
N LEU A 318 -7.56 22.29 0.07
CA LEU A 318 -7.57 23.44 -0.81
C LEU A 318 -6.15 23.83 -1.25
N TYR A 319 -5.19 23.81 -0.32
CA TYR A 319 -3.81 24.13 -0.64
C TYR A 319 -3.23 23.11 -1.63
N THR A 320 -3.46 21.81 -1.42
CA THR A 320 -3.04 20.75 -2.35
C THR A 320 -3.70 20.90 -3.73
N LEU A 321 -4.97 21.30 -3.79
CA LEU A 321 -5.64 21.59 -5.07
C LEU A 321 -5.04 22.82 -5.77
N ALA A 322 -4.67 23.86 -5.00
CA ALA A 322 -4.01 25.04 -5.55
C ALA A 322 -2.61 24.74 -6.09
N THR A 323 -1.82 23.90 -5.41
CA THR A 323 -0.49 23.49 -5.89
C THR A 323 -0.57 22.62 -7.14
N LEU A 324 -1.58 21.75 -7.22
CA LEU A 324 -1.89 20.98 -8.42
C LEU A 324 -2.21 21.90 -9.61
N TYR A 325 -3.08 22.90 -9.43
CA TYR A 325 -3.34 23.88 -10.49
C TYR A 325 -2.11 24.71 -10.86
N LYS A 326 -1.27 25.05 -9.88
CA LYS A 326 -0.01 25.76 -10.14
C LYS A 326 0.94 24.94 -11.00
N SER A 327 1.08 23.64 -10.73
CA SER A 327 1.93 22.73 -11.51
C SER A 327 1.43 22.57 -12.95
N GLN A 328 0.10 22.62 -13.14
CA GLN A 328 -0.56 22.64 -14.44
C GLN A 328 -0.57 24.03 -15.13
N LYS A 329 0.07 25.05 -14.55
CA LYS A 329 0.08 26.45 -15.04
C LYS A 329 -1.31 27.11 -15.10
N LYS A 330 -2.27 26.61 -14.33
CA LYS A 330 -3.63 27.17 -14.16
C LYS A 330 -3.63 28.26 -13.06
N ASP A 331 -2.83 29.31 -13.28
CA ASP A 331 -2.54 30.33 -12.25
C ASP A 331 -3.78 31.04 -11.70
N ALA A 332 -4.77 31.33 -12.55
CA ALA A 332 -5.99 32.02 -12.12
C ALA A 332 -6.81 31.17 -11.13
N GLN A 333 -6.92 29.86 -11.39
CA GLN A 333 -7.64 28.93 -10.52
C GLN A 333 -6.87 28.70 -9.22
N ALA A 334 -5.55 28.50 -9.31
CA ALA A 334 -4.69 28.38 -8.14
C ALA A 334 -4.83 29.63 -7.24
N ASN A 335 -4.66 30.83 -7.80
CA ASN A 335 -4.71 32.07 -7.04
C ASN A 335 -6.09 32.32 -6.40
N ALA A 336 -7.18 31.92 -7.05
CA ALA A 336 -8.52 32.01 -6.47
C ALA A 336 -8.59 31.17 -5.18
N ILE A 337 -8.16 29.91 -5.23
CA ILE A 337 -8.16 29.01 -4.07
C ILE A 337 -7.22 29.52 -2.97
N LEU A 338 -6.02 30.00 -3.32
CA LEU A 338 -5.09 30.55 -2.34
C LEU A 338 -5.69 31.76 -1.60
N ASN A 339 -6.43 32.62 -2.30
CA ASN A 339 -7.15 33.73 -1.67
C ASN A 339 -8.29 33.23 -0.78
N ASP A 340 -9.03 32.20 -1.20
CA ASP A 340 -10.08 31.58 -0.37
C ASP A 340 -9.50 31.03 0.93
N ILE A 341 -8.33 30.37 0.89
CA ILE A 341 -7.65 29.88 2.10
C ILE A 341 -7.31 31.04 3.05
N ILE A 342 -6.75 32.13 2.52
CA ILE A 342 -6.39 33.31 3.33
C ILE A 342 -7.64 33.96 3.94
N LEU A 343 -8.75 34.01 3.20
CA LEU A 343 -9.98 34.66 3.64
C LEU A 343 -10.75 33.83 4.66
N LEU A 344 -10.91 32.53 4.38
CA LEU A 344 -11.77 31.63 5.17
C LEU A 344 -11.01 30.98 6.34
N TYR A 345 -9.69 30.81 6.20
CA TYR A 345 -8.84 30.13 7.19
C TYR A 345 -7.58 30.95 7.51
N PRO A 346 -7.72 32.24 7.89
CA PRO A 346 -6.62 33.20 7.97
C PRO A 346 -5.49 32.81 8.94
N ASN A 347 -5.81 31.99 9.94
CA ASN A 347 -4.90 31.52 10.99
C ASN A 347 -4.28 30.15 10.71
N SER A 348 -4.63 29.50 9.58
CA SER A 348 -4.04 28.21 9.22
C SER A 348 -2.60 28.37 8.72
N ILE A 349 -1.75 27.35 8.94
CA ILE A 349 -0.41 27.30 8.33
C ILE A 349 -0.48 27.46 6.80
N PHE A 350 -1.54 26.91 6.19
CA PHE A 350 -1.79 26.97 4.76
C PHE A 350 -2.15 28.37 4.27
N ALA A 351 -2.69 29.26 5.11
CA ALA A 351 -2.89 30.66 4.76
C ALA A 351 -1.55 31.40 4.62
N ASN A 352 -0.56 31.11 5.46
CA ASN A 352 0.78 31.69 5.28
C ASN A 352 1.51 31.11 4.07
N GLU A 353 1.44 29.80 3.84
CA GLU A 353 1.96 29.22 2.60
C GLU A 353 1.26 29.81 1.36
N SER A 354 -0.04 30.08 1.44
CA SER A 354 -0.79 30.76 0.38
C SER A 354 -0.33 32.20 0.16
N ARG A 355 -0.12 32.98 1.24
CA ARG A 355 0.44 34.35 1.17
C ARG A 355 1.80 34.34 0.47
N LYS A 356 2.67 33.42 0.86
CA LYS A 356 3.99 33.23 0.27
C LYS A 356 3.92 32.89 -1.22
N MET A 357 3.04 31.97 -1.62
CA MET A 357 2.82 31.64 -3.04
C MET A 357 2.31 32.83 -3.86
N LEU A 358 1.53 33.71 -3.25
CA LEU A 358 1.02 34.93 -3.87
C LEU A 358 1.99 36.13 -3.80
N GLY A 359 3.14 35.98 -3.13
CA GLY A 359 4.09 37.08 -2.91
C GLY A 359 3.58 38.16 -1.93
N ILE A 360 2.62 37.79 -1.08
CA ILE A 360 2.04 38.64 -0.03
C ILE A 360 2.84 38.42 1.26
N LYS A 361 3.00 39.47 2.07
CA LYS A 361 3.67 39.37 3.37
C LYS A 361 2.92 38.39 4.29
N GLU A 362 3.66 37.47 4.89
CA GLU A 362 3.13 36.53 5.88
C GLU A 362 2.59 37.28 7.10
N VAL A 363 1.55 36.70 7.71
CA VAL A 363 1.02 37.15 8.99
C VAL A 363 1.67 36.28 10.05
N GLU A 364 2.23 36.91 11.08
CA GLU A 364 2.63 36.15 12.27
C GLU A 364 1.34 35.55 12.85
N LEU A 365 1.18 34.23 12.67
CA LEU A 365 0.06 33.52 13.26
C LEU A 365 0.22 33.72 14.77
N GLU A 366 -0.84 34.14 15.46
CA GLU A 366 -0.89 33.94 16.90
C GLU A 366 -0.64 32.45 17.10
N LYS A 367 0.55 32.13 17.63
CA LYS A 367 0.89 30.76 17.99
C LYS A 367 -0.26 30.29 18.87
N ASP A 368 -0.83 29.15 18.55
CA ASP A 368 -1.78 28.53 19.44
C ASP A 368 -1.03 28.25 20.76
N GLU A 369 -1.22 29.12 21.75
CA GLU A 369 -0.54 29.03 23.04
C GLU A 369 -0.87 27.70 23.70
N ALA A 370 -2.02 27.09 23.35
CA ALA A 370 -2.39 25.75 23.77
C ALA A 370 -1.52 24.68 23.09
N GLU A 371 -1.28 24.80 21.77
CA GLU A 371 -0.38 23.91 21.04
C GLU A 371 1.05 23.98 21.58
N GLU A 372 1.59 25.19 21.80
CA GLU A 372 2.95 25.35 22.34
C GLU A 372 3.07 24.78 23.76
N SER A 373 2.06 25.04 24.59
CA SER A 373 2.02 24.51 25.96
C SER A 373 1.90 22.98 25.96
N PHE A 374 1.09 22.42 25.06
CA PHE A 374 0.94 20.98 24.88
C PHE A 374 2.23 20.34 24.36
N ASN A 375 2.86 20.89 23.32
CA ASN A 375 4.11 20.38 22.76
C ASN A 375 5.25 20.43 23.78
N THR A 376 5.28 21.47 24.62
CA THR A 376 6.22 21.55 25.75
C THR A 376 5.98 20.42 26.75
N ALA A 377 4.72 20.15 27.11
CA ALA A 377 4.35 19.04 27.98
C ALA A 377 4.73 17.67 27.39
N VAL A 378 4.49 17.44 26.10
CA VAL A 378 4.87 16.23 25.37
C VAL A 378 6.39 16.05 25.33
N LYS A 379 7.17 17.12 25.10
CA LYS A 379 8.63 17.05 25.13
C LYS A 379 9.15 16.61 26.51
N THR A 380 8.58 17.17 27.57
CA THR A 380 8.90 16.79 28.95
C THR A 380 8.50 15.35 29.24
N PHE A 381 7.31 14.92 28.80
CA PHE A 381 6.85 13.53 28.87
C PHE A 381 7.82 12.56 28.18
N ASN A 382 8.25 12.87 26.95
CA ASN A 382 9.19 12.05 26.18
C ASN A 382 10.59 11.98 26.83
N SER A 383 10.96 13.00 27.61
CA SER A 383 12.18 12.98 28.43
C SER A 383 12.06 12.11 29.71
N LYS A 384 10.89 11.48 29.93
CA LYS A 384 10.52 10.68 31.11
C LYS A 384 10.42 11.46 32.42
N ASP A 385 10.41 12.79 32.35
CA ASP A 385 10.15 13.66 33.49
C ASP A 385 8.63 13.80 33.70
N TYR A 386 8.01 12.71 34.16
CA TYR A 386 6.55 12.61 34.26
C TYR A 386 5.96 13.58 35.30
N PHE A 387 6.71 13.94 36.34
CA PHE A 387 6.26 14.89 37.34
C PHE A 387 6.04 16.29 36.74
N ASN A 388 7.03 16.80 36.00
CA ASN A 388 6.91 18.09 35.34
C ASN A 388 5.93 18.03 34.15
N ALA A 389 5.87 16.91 33.43
CA ALA A 389 4.90 16.70 32.36
C ALA A 389 3.46 16.79 32.86
N VAL A 390 3.12 16.16 34.00
CA VAL A 390 1.79 16.25 34.61
C VAL A 390 1.44 17.70 34.99
N ALA A 391 2.38 18.45 35.55
CA ALA A 391 2.16 19.86 35.87
C ALA A 391 1.90 20.69 34.59
N GLN A 392 2.64 20.44 33.52
CA GLN A 392 2.48 21.13 32.24
C GLN A 392 1.17 20.75 31.53
N PHE A 393 0.79 19.48 31.50
CA PHE A 393 -0.51 19.04 30.97
C PHE A 393 -1.69 19.62 31.77
N ASN A 394 -1.62 19.67 33.10
CA ASN A 394 -2.65 20.35 33.90
C ASN A 394 -2.73 21.86 33.62
N ASN A 395 -1.60 22.50 33.28
CA ASN A 395 -1.58 23.89 32.83
C ASN A 395 -2.35 24.05 31.52
N VAL A 396 -2.18 23.11 30.57
CA VAL A 396 -2.94 23.10 29.32
C VAL A 396 -4.45 22.98 29.60
N LEU A 397 -4.87 22.04 30.46
CA LEU A 397 -6.29 21.86 30.82
C LEU A 397 -6.91 23.10 31.46
N SER A 398 -6.15 23.82 32.28
CA SER A 398 -6.66 24.97 33.05
C SER A 398 -6.67 26.26 32.24
N LYS A 399 -5.65 26.50 31.42
CA LYS A 399 -5.53 27.74 30.63
C LYS A 399 -6.26 27.67 29.30
N TYR A 400 -6.35 26.50 28.69
CA TYR A 400 -6.88 26.33 27.33
C TYR A 400 -8.00 25.28 27.26
N PRO A 401 -9.05 25.38 28.12
CA PRO A 401 -10.07 24.34 28.30
C PRO A 401 -10.91 24.03 27.05
N ASN A 402 -10.86 24.87 26.02
CA ASN A 402 -11.58 24.69 24.75
C ASN A 402 -10.64 24.39 23.57
N SER A 403 -9.36 24.08 23.82
CA SER A 403 -8.39 23.78 22.77
C SER A 403 -8.59 22.38 22.17
N SER A 404 -8.17 22.20 20.91
CA SER A 404 -8.17 20.88 20.24
C SER A 404 -7.16 19.89 20.84
N TYR A 405 -6.37 20.30 21.84
CA TYR A 405 -5.39 19.45 22.52
C TYR A 405 -5.90 18.90 23.84
N ILE A 406 -7.14 19.19 24.24
CA ILE A 406 -7.65 18.77 25.55
C ILE A 406 -7.78 17.25 25.64
N ASP A 407 -8.31 16.59 24.62
CA ASP A 407 -8.45 15.14 24.62
C ASP A 407 -7.07 14.44 24.63
N ASN A 408 -6.12 14.92 23.83
CA ASN A 408 -4.72 14.50 23.86
C ASN A 408 -4.07 14.68 25.24
N THR A 409 -4.34 15.82 25.89
CA THR A 409 -3.84 16.16 27.23
C THR A 409 -4.42 15.23 28.29
N LEU A 410 -5.74 14.99 28.25
CA LEU A 410 -6.42 14.08 29.16
C LEU A 410 -5.91 12.65 28.99
N TYR A 411 -5.73 12.18 27.76
CA TYR A 411 -5.19 10.86 27.49
C TYR A 411 -3.78 10.71 28.03
N SER A 412 -2.92 11.70 27.77
CA SER A 412 -1.54 11.71 28.26
C SER A 412 -1.47 11.66 29.79
N LEU A 413 -2.33 12.42 30.48
CA LEU A 413 -2.44 12.37 31.93
C LEU A 413 -2.91 11.00 32.41
N GLY A 414 -3.99 10.47 31.83
CA GLY A 414 -4.49 9.13 32.15
C GLY A 414 -3.41 8.05 32.00
N TRP A 415 -2.66 8.08 30.89
CA TRP A 415 -1.57 7.14 30.64
C TRP A 415 -0.45 7.23 31.68
N ILE A 416 -0.07 8.45 32.09
CA ILE A 416 0.95 8.65 33.15
C ILE A 416 0.44 8.06 34.48
N TYR A 417 -0.80 8.38 34.86
CA TYR A 417 -1.36 7.88 36.11
C TYR A 417 -1.52 6.36 36.12
N GLU A 418 -1.83 5.76 34.97
CA GLU A 418 -1.98 4.32 34.79
C GLU A 418 -0.62 3.60 34.85
N ASN A 419 0.32 4.02 34.02
CA ASN A 419 1.53 3.25 33.71
C ASN A 419 2.75 3.65 34.54
N VAL A 420 2.76 4.87 35.08
CA VAL A 420 3.90 5.39 35.86
C VAL A 420 3.55 5.44 37.33
N TYR A 421 2.40 6.01 37.68
CA TYR A 421 1.99 6.18 39.08
C TYR A 421 1.10 5.05 39.61
N PHE A 422 0.59 4.17 38.75
CA PHE A 422 -0.33 3.09 39.09
C PHE A 422 -1.51 3.56 39.97
N ASN A 423 -2.01 4.77 39.71
CA ASN A 423 -3.08 5.41 40.46
C ASN A 423 -4.41 5.20 39.72
N LYS A 424 -5.20 4.25 40.22
CA LYS A 424 -6.50 3.87 39.65
C LYS A 424 -7.48 5.05 39.60
N ASP A 425 -7.63 5.79 40.69
CA ASP A 425 -8.63 6.86 40.80
C ASP A 425 -8.39 7.98 39.77
N SER A 426 -7.14 8.41 39.65
CA SER A 426 -6.74 9.45 38.68
C SER A 426 -6.86 8.95 37.24
N THR A 427 -6.48 7.69 36.99
CA THR A 427 -6.64 7.04 35.68
C THR A 427 -8.11 7.05 35.25
N LEU A 428 -9.00 6.55 36.13
CA LEU A 428 -10.44 6.55 35.90
C LEU A 428 -10.98 7.97 35.69
N TYR A 429 -10.53 8.95 36.48
CA TYR A 429 -10.96 10.34 36.33
C TYR A 429 -10.66 10.91 34.94
N TYR A 430 -9.42 10.82 34.45
CA TYR A 430 -9.04 11.41 33.17
C TYR A 430 -9.65 10.66 31.98
N TYR A 431 -9.65 9.33 32.00
CA TYR A 431 -10.25 8.53 30.92
C TYR A 431 -11.77 8.68 30.85
N ASN A 432 -12.49 8.68 32.00
CA ASN A 432 -13.93 8.94 32.00
C ASN A 432 -14.26 10.34 31.50
N LYS A 433 -13.38 11.32 31.75
CA LYS A 433 -13.57 12.67 31.23
C LYS A 433 -13.51 12.71 29.70
N ILE A 434 -12.62 11.93 29.08
CA ILE A 434 -12.58 11.78 27.61
C ILE A 434 -13.89 11.14 27.10
N ILE A 435 -14.30 10.01 27.69
CA ILE A 435 -15.50 9.28 27.27
C ILE A 435 -16.76 10.16 27.38
N LYS A 436 -16.88 10.92 28.47
CA LYS A 436 -18.09 11.70 28.76
C LYS A 436 -18.13 13.05 28.04
N ASP A 437 -17.04 13.80 28.08
CA ASP A 437 -17.03 15.20 27.64
C ASP A 437 -16.48 15.35 26.21
N TYR A 438 -15.80 14.32 25.66
CA TYR A 438 -15.14 14.33 24.35
C TYR A 438 -15.46 13.05 23.56
N SER A 439 -16.74 12.71 23.43
CA SER A 439 -17.20 11.47 22.80
C SER A 439 -16.73 11.28 21.35
N SER A 440 -16.40 12.35 20.63
CA SER A 440 -15.84 12.31 19.27
C SER A 440 -14.32 12.15 19.23
N SER A 441 -13.64 11.97 20.37
CA SER A 441 -12.18 11.84 20.43
C SER A 441 -11.72 10.46 19.96
N ASN A 442 -10.63 10.43 19.18
CA ASN A 442 -9.96 9.20 18.72
C ASN A 442 -9.46 8.30 19.87
N PHE A 443 -9.40 8.82 21.11
CA PHE A 443 -8.99 8.05 22.28
C PHE A 443 -10.13 7.26 22.92
N VAL A 444 -11.40 7.56 22.63
CA VAL A 444 -12.55 6.88 23.24
C VAL A 444 -12.50 5.36 23.05
N PRO A 445 -12.24 4.82 21.84
CA PRO A 445 -12.12 3.37 21.64
C PRO A 445 -10.95 2.73 22.40
N VAL A 446 -9.91 3.52 22.70
CA VAL A 446 -8.72 3.06 23.44
C VAL A 446 -8.99 3.00 24.93
N VAL A 447 -9.61 4.05 25.49
CA VAL A 447 -9.75 4.20 26.95
C VAL A 447 -10.99 3.52 27.52
N LYS A 448 -12.06 3.35 26.73
CA LYS A 448 -13.30 2.66 27.15
C LYS A 448 -13.06 1.25 27.71
N PRO A 449 -12.36 0.33 27.02
CA PRO A 449 -12.10 -1.01 27.57
C PRO A 449 -11.21 -0.97 28.83
N ILE A 450 -10.32 0.02 28.94
CA ILE A 450 -9.45 0.20 30.11
C ILE A 450 -10.30 0.60 31.33
N VAL A 451 -11.19 1.59 31.17
CA VAL A 451 -12.12 2.02 32.22
C VAL A 451 -13.01 0.87 32.68
N GLU A 452 -13.62 0.14 31.75
CA GLU A 452 -14.49 -1.01 32.06
C GLU A 452 -13.75 -2.09 32.87
N ASN A 453 -12.48 -2.35 32.56
CA ASN A 453 -11.65 -3.29 33.32
C ASN A 453 -11.40 -2.78 34.74
N TYR A 454 -10.99 -1.51 34.90
CA TYR A 454 -10.73 -0.92 36.21
C TYR A 454 -11.99 -0.89 37.09
N GLU A 455 -13.19 -0.69 36.52
CA GLU A 455 -14.46 -0.68 37.26
C GLU A 455 -14.90 -2.08 37.74
N GLN A 456 -14.49 -3.15 37.05
CA GLN A 456 -14.79 -4.53 37.44
C GLN A 456 -13.88 -5.07 38.55
N LEU A 457 -12.76 -4.40 38.84
CA LEU A 457 -11.85 -4.80 39.93
C LEU A 457 -12.48 -4.50 41.31
N PRO A 458 -12.55 -5.47 42.23
CA PRO A 458 -13.10 -5.27 43.57
C PRO A 458 -12.37 -4.13 44.29
N VAL A 459 -13.13 -3.26 44.97
CA VAL A 459 -12.61 -2.13 45.74
C VAL A 459 -11.75 -2.65 46.90
N THR A 460 -10.43 -2.70 46.73
CA THR A 460 -9.51 -2.82 47.85
C THR A 460 -9.34 -1.44 48.47
N ASN A 461 -9.86 -1.26 49.68
CA ASN A 461 -9.62 -0.08 50.51
C ASN A 461 -8.16 -0.03 50.95
N ASP A 462 -7.25 0.35 50.06
CA ASP A 462 -5.91 0.80 50.43
C ASP A 462 -5.70 2.21 49.90
N SER A 463 -6.11 3.18 50.71
CA SER A 463 -5.77 4.58 50.52
C SER A 463 -5.76 5.30 51.87
N LEU A 464 -4.58 5.44 52.46
CA LEU A 464 -4.31 6.51 53.44
C LEU A 464 -2.90 7.06 53.24
N ASN A 465 -2.75 8.04 52.34
CA ASN A 465 -2.27 9.39 52.66
C ASN A 465 -1.85 10.12 51.38
N PHE A 466 -2.54 11.19 51.02
CA PHE A 466 -2.02 12.57 51.11
C PHE A 466 -3.18 13.57 50.91
N GLN A 467 -2.94 14.81 51.34
CA GLN A 467 -3.89 15.72 52.00
C GLN A 467 -4.96 16.39 51.12
N LYS A 468 -6.10 16.64 51.77
CA LYS A 468 -7.21 17.53 51.40
C LYS A 468 -6.76 18.99 51.21
N THR A 469 -7.30 19.63 50.17
CA THR A 469 -7.91 20.98 50.10
C THR A 469 -8.67 21.03 48.76
N ASP A 470 -9.89 21.52 48.55
CA ASP A 470 -10.98 22.00 49.38
C ASP A 470 -12.30 21.69 48.63
N SER A 471 -13.35 21.49 49.41
CA SER A 471 -14.76 21.25 49.10
C SER A 471 -15.40 22.18 48.04
N VAL A 472 -16.37 21.67 47.26
CA VAL A 472 -17.79 22.12 47.31
C VAL A 472 -18.73 20.96 46.89
N ASN A 473 -19.82 20.93 47.62
CA ASN A 473 -20.90 19.97 47.81
C ASN A 473 -21.98 20.05 46.69
N VAL A 474 -22.74 18.95 46.49
CA VAL A 474 -24.23 18.87 46.44
C VAL A 474 -24.73 17.75 45.49
N SER A 475 -25.22 16.71 46.16
CA SER A 475 -26.50 15.97 45.99
C SER A 475 -26.89 15.34 44.66
N SER A 476 -26.98 14.01 44.76
CA SER A 476 -27.87 13.08 44.05
C SER A 476 -29.34 13.48 44.08
N ASP A 477 -30.08 13.11 43.03
CA ASP A 477 -31.43 12.57 43.17
C ASP A 477 -31.78 11.58 42.05
N THR A 478 -32.57 10.60 42.44
CA THR A 478 -32.88 9.32 41.77
C THR A 478 -34.28 9.41 41.12
N LEU A 479 -34.59 8.61 40.07
CA LEU A 479 -35.81 7.77 39.97
C LEU A 479 -36.10 7.19 38.56
N LYS A 480 -35.95 5.87 38.46
CA LYS A 480 -36.79 4.78 37.89
C LYS A 480 -37.92 5.02 36.86
N ASN A 481 -37.81 4.18 35.81
CA ASN A 481 -38.73 3.17 35.22
C ASN A 481 -39.99 3.51 34.40
N GLN A 482 -40.13 2.72 33.31
CA GLN A 482 -41.28 1.99 32.71
C GLN A 482 -41.41 2.27 31.20
N SER A 483 -41.76 1.38 30.26
CA SER A 483 -41.76 -0.10 30.05
C SER A 483 -42.43 -0.34 28.66
N ASP A 484 -42.00 -1.40 27.93
CA ASP A 484 -42.69 -2.18 26.87
C ASP A 484 -43.02 -1.47 25.52
N THR A 485 -42.97 -2.06 24.30
CA THR A 485 -43.34 -3.42 23.84
C THR A 485 -42.78 -3.73 22.42
N GLU A 486 -42.78 -5.02 22.07
CA GLU A 486 -42.24 -5.84 20.95
C GLU A 486 -42.60 -5.53 19.45
N ILE A 487 -41.79 -6.05 18.48
CA ILE A 487 -42.07 -7.20 17.54
C ILE A 487 -41.19 -7.19 16.24
N LYS A 488 -40.40 -8.29 16.07
CA LYS A 488 -40.00 -9.12 14.87
C LYS A 488 -39.45 -8.49 13.56
N THR A 489 -38.17 -8.71 13.16
CA THR A 489 -37.49 -9.86 12.45
C THR A 489 -37.96 -10.19 11.03
N GLU A 490 -37.02 -10.17 10.05
CA GLU A 490 -36.63 -11.34 9.23
C GLU A 490 -35.42 -11.07 8.31
N GLU A 491 -34.64 -12.13 8.06
CA GLU A 491 -33.30 -12.22 7.45
C GLU A 491 -33.31 -12.66 5.96
N LYS A 492 -32.30 -12.19 5.17
CA LYS A 492 -31.36 -12.88 4.22
C LYS A 492 -31.88 -13.95 3.20
N PRO A 493 -31.03 -14.58 2.34
CA PRO A 493 -29.81 -14.19 1.57
C PRO A 493 -29.80 -14.71 0.09
N GLY A 494 -28.74 -14.37 -0.67
CA GLY A 494 -27.83 -15.39 -1.25
C GLY A 494 -27.89 -15.75 -2.76
N GLU A 495 -26.71 -15.66 -3.39
CA GLU A 495 -26.00 -16.69 -4.19
C GLU A 495 -25.57 -16.39 -5.64
N GLU A 496 -24.28 -16.70 -5.87
CA GLU A 496 -23.45 -16.69 -7.08
C GLU A 496 -23.62 -17.95 -7.94
N SER A 497 -23.10 -17.92 -9.18
CA SER A 497 -22.73 -19.13 -9.92
C SER A 497 -21.56 -18.92 -10.88
N ASN A 498 -20.59 -19.86 -10.82
CA ASN A 498 -19.41 -20.02 -11.70
C ASN A 498 -19.74 -20.56 -13.11
N LYS A 499 -18.90 -20.25 -14.10
CA LYS A 499 -18.89 -20.88 -15.45
C LYS A 499 -17.48 -21.22 -15.96
N THR A 500 -17.42 -22.32 -16.71
CA THR A 500 -16.31 -22.98 -17.40
C THR A 500 -15.75 -22.17 -18.59
N GLU A 501 -14.42 -22.21 -18.79
CA GLU A 501 -13.70 -21.45 -19.83
C GLU A 501 -13.69 -22.14 -21.21
N GLU A 502 -14.05 -21.40 -22.25
CA GLU A 502 -13.89 -21.72 -23.68
C GLU A 502 -12.46 -21.42 -24.15
N LYS A 503 -11.91 -22.25 -25.05
CA LYS A 503 -10.59 -22.06 -25.67
C LYS A 503 -10.65 -20.99 -26.76
N LEU A 504 -9.72 -20.04 -26.74
CA LEU A 504 -9.58 -18.93 -27.68
C LEU A 504 -8.42 -19.16 -28.67
N SER A 505 -8.54 -18.66 -29.90
CA SER A 505 -7.54 -18.64 -30.97
C SER A 505 -6.65 -17.37 -30.92
N GLN A 506 -5.54 -17.36 -31.67
CA GLN A 506 -4.62 -16.19 -31.73
C GLN A 506 -5.32 -14.92 -32.25
N GLU A 507 -6.18 -15.07 -33.27
CA GLU A 507 -7.00 -13.96 -33.79
C GLU A 507 -7.99 -13.44 -32.74
N GLU A 508 -8.54 -14.33 -31.91
CA GLU A 508 -9.43 -13.94 -30.80
C GLU A 508 -8.67 -13.31 -29.63
N ILE A 509 -7.43 -13.70 -29.33
CA ILE A 509 -6.59 -12.98 -28.36
C ILE A 509 -6.25 -11.59 -28.90
N GLU A 510 -5.89 -11.47 -30.17
CA GLU A 510 -5.72 -10.16 -30.80
C GLU A 510 -7.00 -9.34 -30.75
N GLU A 511 -8.17 -9.96 -30.96
CA GLU A 511 -9.45 -9.29 -30.88
C GLU A 511 -9.81 -8.90 -29.45
N LEU A 512 -9.47 -9.71 -28.44
CA LEU A 512 -9.62 -9.37 -27.02
C LEU A 512 -8.73 -8.18 -26.65
N LEU A 513 -7.46 -8.20 -27.09
CA LEU A 513 -6.54 -7.09 -26.91
C LEU A 513 -7.03 -5.82 -27.63
N LYS A 514 -7.66 -5.95 -28.81
CA LYS A 514 -8.31 -4.83 -29.53
C LYS A 514 -9.61 -4.37 -28.89
N LYS A 515 -10.39 -5.25 -28.27
CA LYS A 515 -11.65 -4.90 -27.56
C LYS A 515 -11.37 -4.20 -26.25
N GLU A 516 -10.30 -4.55 -25.55
CA GLU A 516 -9.82 -3.79 -24.39
C GLU A 516 -9.45 -2.35 -24.75
N ASP A 517 -9.01 -2.08 -26.00
CA ASP A 517 -8.79 -0.72 -26.52
C ASP A 517 -10.08 0.12 -26.65
N GLU A 518 -11.25 -0.53 -26.72
CA GLU A 518 -12.55 0.11 -26.89
C GLU A 518 -13.34 0.28 -25.57
N ILE A 519 -12.93 -0.39 -24.48
CA ILE A 519 -13.71 -0.52 -23.23
C ILE A 519 -13.03 0.16 -22.03
N VAL A 520 -12.10 1.11 -22.21
CA VAL A 520 -11.68 1.95 -21.08
C VAL A 520 -12.62 3.15 -20.96
N PRO A 521 -13.66 3.13 -20.11
CA PRO A 521 -14.29 4.37 -19.72
C PRO A 521 -13.23 5.19 -18.98
N ASP A 522 -13.12 6.44 -19.40
CA ASP A 522 -12.53 7.51 -18.61
C ASP A 522 -12.90 7.31 -17.13
N PRO A 523 -11.94 7.20 -16.19
CA PRO A 523 -12.25 7.15 -14.77
C PRO A 523 -12.75 8.55 -14.36
N LYS A 524 -14.02 8.79 -14.68
CA LYS A 524 -14.79 9.95 -14.22
C LYS A 524 -14.94 9.96 -12.72
#